data_AF-W4VEK9-F1
#
_entry.id   AF-W4VEK9-F1
#
_cell.length_a   1.000
_cell.length_b   1.000
_cell.length_c   1.000
_cell.angle_alpha   90.00
_cell.angle_beta   90.00
_cell.angle_gamma   90.00
#
_symmetry.space_group_name_H-M   'P 1'
#
loop_
_entity.id
_entity.type
_entity.pdbx_description
1 polymer ?
#
loop_
_entity_poly.entity_id
_entity_poly.type
_entity_poly.pdbx_seq_one_letter_code
_entity_poly.pdbx_strand_id
1 'polypeptide(L)'
;MLLYTGVLIFVFQTSYWMLLAYGVVIGFAYPLFNVPFISLTYDIIGKATDAKNLRIEYIIIREWFINIGRVTAILIFIIAVSRIDPVKIIPILLLTIGGGNLLAYYFVRKTNLLIYSSHK
;
A
#
# COMPACT_ATOMS: atom_id res chain seq x y z
N MET A 1 -10.33 -2.08 0.65
CA MET A 1 -11.63 -1.61 0.14
C MET A 1 -11.81 -0.11 0.39
N LEU A 2 -11.81 0.37 1.65
CA LEU A 2 -11.94 1.81 1.97
C LEU A 2 -10.91 2.71 1.25
N LEU A 3 -9.63 2.32 1.20
CA LEU A 3 -8.60 3.09 0.48
C LEU A 3 -8.85 3.17 -1.03
N TYR A 4 -9.34 2.10 -1.65
CA TYR A 4 -9.64 2.07 -3.07
C TYR A 4 -10.88 2.92 -3.38
N THR A 5 -11.86 2.96 -2.46
CA THR A 5 -13.00 3.88 -2.54
C THR A 5 -12.55 5.34 -2.53
N GLY A 6 -11.57 5.71 -1.71
CA GLY A 6 -10.97 7.06 -1.74
C GLY A 6 -10.36 7.39 -3.10
N VAL A 7 -9.60 6.46 -3.69
CA VAL A 7 -9.02 6.63 -5.04
C VAL A 7 -10.10 6.86 -6.10
N LEU A 8 -11.22 6.13 -6.05
CA LEU A 8 -12.33 6.32 -6.99
C LEU A 8 -12.96 7.71 -6.85
N ILE A 9 -13.17 8.22 -5.63
CA ILE A 9 -13.72 9.56 -5.39
C ILE A 9 -12.80 10.64 -6.00
N PHE A 10 -11.48 10.47 -5.90
CA PHE A 10 -10.51 11.42 -6.46
C PHE A 10 -10.53 11.45 -8.00
N VAL A 11 -10.69 10.29 -8.64
CA VAL A 11 -10.68 10.17 -10.10
C VAL A 11 -11.85 10.91 -10.77
N PHE A 12 -13.02 10.94 -10.12
CA PHE A 12 -14.22 11.61 -10.63
C PHE A 12 -14.37 13.06 -10.13
N GLN A 13 -13.31 13.67 -9.59
CA GLN A 13 -13.40 15.00 -9.01
C GLN A 13 -13.89 16.04 -10.04
N THR A 14 -15.00 16.69 -9.73
CA THR A 14 -15.60 17.78 -10.51
C THR A 14 -15.82 19.04 -9.68
N SER A 15 -15.60 18.96 -8.36
CA SER A 15 -15.90 20.03 -7.41
C SER A 15 -14.99 19.98 -6.18
N TYR A 16 -14.75 21.15 -5.58
CA TYR A 16 -13.99 21.32 -4.35
C TYR A 16 -14.51 20.45 -3.19
N TRP A 17 -15.81 20.22 -3.10
CA TRP A 17 -16.40 19.36 -2.06
C TRP A 17 -15.95 17.90 -2.16
N MET A 18 -15.71 17.39 -3.37
CA MET A 18 -15.19 16.02 -3.56
C MET A 18 -13.75 15.89 -3.08
N LEU A 19 -12.92 16.94 -3.20
CA LEU A 19 -11.57 16.97 -2.65
C LEU A 19 -11.57 16.90 -1.12
N LEU A 20 -12.49 17.61 -0.47
CA LEU A 20 -12.65 17.55 0.99
C LEU A 20 -13.12 16.15 1.43
N ALA A 21 -14.13 15.59 0.77
CA ALA A 21 -14.61 14.25 1.05
C ALA A 21 -13.51 13.18 0.87
N TYR A 22 -12.73 13.30 -0.21
CA TYR A 22 -11.55 12.46 -0.44
C TYR A 22 -10.55 12.51 0.72
N GLY A 23 -10.19 13.72 1.17
CA GLY A 23 -9.25 13.92 2.27
C GLY A 23 -9.73 13.26 3.56
N VAL A 24 -11.01 13.40 3.89
CA VAL A 24 -11.62 12.74 5.07
C VAL A 24 -11.56 11.22 4.94
N VAL A 25 -12.00 10.66 3.81
CA VAL A 25 -12.03 9.21 3.58
C VAL A 25 -10.64 8.61 3.67
N ILE A 26 -9.64 9.20 3.00
CA ILE A 26 -8.26 8.72 3.06
C ILE A 26 -7.65 8.91 4.45
N GLY A 27 -7.93 10.04 5.11
CA GLY A 27 -7.46 10.31 6.47
C GLY A 27 -7.86 9.24 7.46
N PHE A 28 -9.09 8.72 7.38
CA PHE A 28 -9.52 7.59 8.21
C PHE A 28 -9.02 6.24 7.68
N ALA A 29 -9.07 6.03 6.36
CA ALA A 29 -8.72 4.74 5.77
C ALA A 29 -7.23 4.39 5.88
N TYR A 30 -6.33 5.37 5.86
CA TYR A 30 -4.89 5.14 5.85
C TYR A 30 -4.37 4.54 7.16
N PRO A 31 -4.64 5.09 8.36
CA PRO A 31 -4.23 4.46 9.61
C PRO A 31 -4.84 3.07 9.81
N LEU A 32 -6.12 2.90 9.47
CA LEU A 32 -6.83 1.61 9.60
C LEU A 32 -6.20 0.49 8.75
N PHE A 33 -5.56 0.83 7.64
CA PHE A 33 -4.86 -0.14 6.81
C PHE A 33 -3.37 -0.26 7.17
N ASN A 34 -2.68 0.87 7.32
CA ASN A 34 -1.23 0.90 7.46
C ASN A 34 -0.78 0.31 8.80
N VAL A 35 -1.50 0.59 9.90
CA VAL A 35 -1.16 0.07 11.23
C VAL A 35 -1.18 -1.47 11.27
N PRO A 36 -2.27 -2.17 10.90
CA PRO A 36 -2.27 -3.63 10.92
C PRO A 36 -1.33 -4.24 9.89
N PHE A 37 -1.13 -3.59 8.73
CA PHE A 37 -0.20 -4.08 7.72
C PHE A 37 1.24 -4.08 8.22
N ILE A 38 1.66 -3.00 8.88
CA ILE A 38 2.99 -2.90 9.50
C ILE A 38 3.11 -3.90 10.65
N SER A 39 2.12 -4.00 11.53
CA SER A 39 2.10 -4.95 12.65
C SER A 39 2.28 -6.39 12.17
N LEU A 40 1.48 -6.81 11.19
CA LEU A 40 1.55 -8.16 10.62
C LEU A 40 2.92 -8.46 10.05
N THR A 41 3.56 -7.47 9.40
CA THR A 41 4.90 -7.66 8.86
C THR A 41 5.91 -7.92 9.98
N TYR A 42 5.81 -7.20 11.10
CA TYR A 42 6.65 -7.45 12.27
C TYR A 42 6.34 -8.78 12.95
N ASP A 43 5.08 -9.21 13.00
CA ASP A 43 4.69 -10.52 13.53
C ASP A 43 5.27 -11.66 12.68
N ILE A 44 5.31 -11.51 11.35
CA ILE A 44 5.94 -12.46 10.43
C ILE A 44 7.46 -12.51 10.67
N ILE A 45 8.11 -11.35 10.82
CA ILE A 45 9.55 -11.27 11.13
C ILE A 45 9.86 -11.97 12.46
N GLY A 46 9.01 -11.78 13.48
CA GLY A 46 9.17 -12.42 14.78
C GLY A 46 9.01 -13.95 14.76
N LYS A 47 8.36 -14.51 13.75
CA LYS A 47 8.16 -15.95 13.54
C LYS A 47 9.10 -16.55 12.49
N ALA A 48 9.96 -15.75 11.88
CA ALA A 48 10.94 -16.23 10.92
C ALA A 48 12.01 -17.10 11.59
N THR A 49 12.63 -17.98 10.82
CA THR A 49 13.75 -18.79 11.29
C THR A 49 14.86 -17.89 11.82
N ASP A 50 15.35 -18.17 13.03
CA ASP A 50 16.40 -17.38 13.69
C ASP A 50 16.05 -15.88 13.89
N ALA A 51 14.75 -15.59 14.03
CA ALA A 51 14.22 -14.23 14.24
C ALA A 51 14.85 -13.46 15.41
N LYS A 52 15.46 -14.16 16.39
CA LYS A 52 16.14 -13.51 17.51
C LYS A 52 17.46 -12.87 17.09
N ASN A 53 18.24 -13.56 16.27
CA ASN A 53 19.57 -13.10 15.84
C ASN A 53 19.48 -12.24 14.58
N LEU A 54 18.58 -12.59 13.64
CA LEU A 54 18.47 -11.95 12.33
C LEU A 54 17.40 -10.84 12.25
N ARG A 55 16.86 -10.39 13.39
CA ARG A 55 15.76 -9.40 13.42
C ARG A 55 16.13 -8.12 12.68
N ILE A 56 17.37 -7.66 12.83
CA ILE A 56 17.83 -6.40 12.27
C ILE A 56 17.91 -6.51 10.74
N GLU A 57 18.47 -7.61 10.25
CA GLU A 57 18.61 -7.94 8.83
C GLU A 57 17.24 -8.00 8.15
N TYR A 58 16.27 -8.68 8.76
CA TYR A 58 14.91 -8.74 8.22
C TYR A 58 14.23 -7.36 8.16
N ILE A 59 14.43 -6.51 9.16
CA ILE A 59 13.90 -5.14 9.16
C ILE A 59 14.56 -4.31 8.06
N ILE A 60 15.88 -4.42 7.89
CA ILE A 60 16.62 -3.73 6.83
C ILE A 60 16.07 -4.15 5.46
N ILE A 61 15.94 -5.45 5.19
CA ILE A 61 15.43 -5.96 3.91
C ILE A 61 14.02 -5.42 3.64
N ARG A 62 13.12 -5.46 4.63
CA ARG A 62 11.77 -4.87 4.52
C ARG A 62 11.84 -3.39 4.11
N GLU A 63 12.72 -2.62 4.73
CA GLU A 63 12.87 -1.19 4.46
C GLU A 63 13.42 -0.93 3.06
N TRP A 64 14.34 -1.77 2.57
CA TRP A 64 14.80 -1.74 1.17
C TRP A 64 13.65 -1.95 0.19
N PHE A 65 12.84 -2.99 0.36
CA PHE A 65 11.71 -3.25 -0.54
C PHE A 65 10.68 -2.11 -0.54
N ILE A 66 10.38 -1.52 0.63
CA ILE A 66 9.45 -0.40 0.73
C ILE A 66 10.01 0.84 -0.01
N ASN A 67 11.30 1.15 0.19
CA ASN A 67 11.90 2.32 -0.44
C ASN A 67 12.10 2.13 -1.95
N ILE A 68 12.45 0.93 -2.41
CA ILE A 68 12.45 0.59 -3.84
C ILE A 68 11.06 0.82 -4.43
N GLY A 69 10.00 0.30 -3.81
CA GLY A 69 8.63 0.50 -4.27
C GLY A 69 8.25 1.98 -4.35
N ARG A 70 8.64 2.80 -3.37
CA ARG A 70 8.42 4.26 -3.38
C ARG A 70 9.17 4.94 -4.53
N VAL A 71 10.46 4.65 -4.70
CA VAL A 71 11.28 5.22 -5.78
C VAL A 71 10.69 4.82 -7.13
N THR A 72 10.36 3.54 -7.34
CA THR A 72 9.75 3.06 -8.58
C THR A 72 8.41 3.76 -8.86
N ALA A 73 7.54 3.91 -7.85
CA ALA A 73 6.25 4.60 -8.03
C ALA A 73 6.42 6.08 -8.40
N ILE A 74 7.36 6.79 -7.74
CA ILE A 74 7.66 8.20 -8.03
C ILE A 74 8.25 8.33 -9.44
N LEU A 75 9.16 7.47 -9.83
CA LEU A 75 9.75 7.48 -11.18
C LEU A 75 8.69 7.24 -12.26
N ILE A 76 7.82 6.24 -12.06
CA ILE A 76 6.70 5.97 -12.98
C ILE A 76 5.80 7.19 -13.08
N PHE A 77 5.46 7.82 -11.96
CA PHE A 77 4.63 9.02 -11.93
C PHE A 77 5.27 10.19 -12.71
N ILE A 78 6.53 10.50 -12.44
CA ILE A 78 7.26 11.59 -13.11
C ILE A 78 7.35 11.33 -14.61
N ILE A 79 7.75 10.12 -15.01
CA ILE A 79 7.88 9.76 -16.43
C ILE A 79 6.52 9.88 -17.12
N ALA A 80 5.47 9.33 -16.52
CA ALA A 80 4.14 9.33 -17.12
C ALA A 80 3.55 10.75 -17.29
N VAL A 81 3.65 11.60 -16.27
CA VAL A 81 3.17 12.99 -16.31
C VAL A 81 4.03 13.87 -17.23
N SER A 82 5.31 13.55 -17.40
CA SER A 82 6.18 14.29 -18.34
C SER A 82 5.89 14.00 -19.82
N ARG A 83 5.21 12.89 -20.14
CA ARG A 83 4.99 12.43 -21.53
C ARG A 83 3.53 12.50 -21.96
N ILE A 84 2.58 12.47 -21.02
CA ILE A 84 1.15 12.38 -21.29
C ILE A 84 0.44 13.49 -20.49
N ASP A 85 -0.63 14.03 -21.06
CA ASP A 85 -1.48 15.02 -20.40
C ASP A 85 -1.89 14.56 -18.98
N PRO A 86 -1.55 15.36 -17.94
CA PRO A 86 -1.91 15.09 -16.54
C PRO A 86 -3.38 14.72 -16.33
N VAL A 87 -4.29 15.34 -17.07
CA VAL A 87 -5.74 15.13 -16.95
C VAL A 87 -6.12 13.69 -17.27
N LYS A 88 -5.39 13.03 -18.19
CA LYS A 88 -5.64 11.64 -18.58
C LYS A 88 -4.82 10.66 -17.76
N ILE A 89 -3.54 10.97 -17.53
CA ILE A 89 -2.60 10.00 -16.97
C ILE A 89 -2.71 9.85 -15.46
N ILE A 90 -3.04 10.91 -14.72
CA ILE A 90 -3.19 10.87 -13.26
C ILE A 90 -4.30 9.89 -12.85
N PRO A 91 -5.52 9.94 -13.42
CA PRO A 91 -6.55 8.94 -13.15
C PRO A 91 -6.11 7.50 -13.41
N ILE A 92 -5.41 7.25 -14.53
CA ILE A 92 -4.94 5.92 -14.91
C ILE A 92 -3.91 5.41 -13.89
N LEU A 93 -2.94 6.23 -13.52
CA LEU A 93 -1.94 5.89 -12.50
C LEU A 93 -2.58 5.61 -11.15
N LEU A 94 -3.57 6.42 -10.74
CA LEU A 94 -4.27 6.23 -9.49
C LEU A 94 -5.10 4.94 -9.46
N LEU A 95 -5.83 4.63 -10.53
CA LEU A 95 -6.62 3.38 -10.60
C LEU A 95 -5.74 2.14 -10.63
N THR A 96 -4.61 2.19 -11.33
CA THR A 96 -3.67 1.07 -11.46
C THR A 96 -2.81 0.89 -10.21
N ILE A 97 -2.06 1.92 -9.81
CA ILE A 97 -1.14 1.87 -8.65
C ILE A 97 -1.94 1.86 -7.34
N GLY A 98 -3.02 2.64 -7.23
CA GLY A 98 -3.90 2.64 -6.06
C GLY A 98 -4.66 1.32 -5.88
N GLY A 99 -4.86 0.57 -6.97
CA GLY A 99 -5.33 -0.82 -6.96
C GLY A 99 -4.35 -1.81 -6.33
N GLY A 100 -3.07 -1.43 -6.15
CA GLY A 100 -2.06 -2.24 -5.46
C GLY A 100 -2.46 -2.65 -4.04
N ASN A 101 -3.31 -1.88 -3.36
CA ASN A 101 -3.85 -2.26 -2.05
C ASN A 101 -4.73 -3.52 -2.11
N LEU A 102 -5.39 -3.79 -3.25
CA LEU A 102 -6.17 -5.01 -3.46
C LEU A 102 -5.26 -6.23 -3.67
N LEU A 103 -4.15 -6.03 -4.39
CA LEU A 103 -3.12 -7.06 -4.56
C LEU A 103 -2.45 -7.39 -3.22
N ALA A 104 -2.14 -6.38 -2.40
CA ALA A 104 -1.58 -6.59 -1.06
C ALA A 104 -2.50 -7.47 -0.19
N TYR A 105 -3.81 -7.24 -0.23
CA TYR A 105 -4.79 -8.11 0.46
C TYR A 105 -4.73 -9.56 -0.02
N TYR A 106 -4.60 -9.80 -1.32
CA TYR A 106 -4.50 -11.15 -1.88
C TYR A 106 -3.28 -11.92 -1.37
N PHE A 107 -2.13 -11.26 -1.21
CA PHE A 107 -0.93 -11.88 -0.65
C PHE A 107 -1.02 -12.07 0.87
N VAL A 108 -1.54 -11.07 1.59
CA VAL A 108 -1.67 -11.10 3.06
C VAL A 108 -2.66 -12.16 3.54
N ARG A 109 -3.75 -12.44 2.80
CA ARG A 109 -4.70 -13.49 3.23
C ARG A 109 -4.05 -14.87 3.34
N LYS A 110 -3.01 -15.16 2.54
CA LYS A 110 -2.30 -16.44 2.56
C LYS A 110 -1.37 -16.56 3.76
N THR A 111 -0.80 -15.46 4.26
CA THR A 111 0.12 -15.50 5.41
C THR A 111 -0.63 -15.78 6.72
N ASN A 112 -1.84 -15.26 6.90
CA ASN A 112 -2.67 -15.60 8.08
C ASN A 112 -2.97 -17.10 8.20
N LEU A 113 -3.18 -17.80 7.08
CA LEU A 113 -3.42 -19.26 7.08
C LEU A 113 -2.17 -20.06 7.47
N LEU A 114 -0.99 -19.64 7.01
CA LEU A 114 0.29 -20.26 7.37
C LEU A 114 0.63 -20.05 8.85
N ILE A 115 0.36 -18.85 9.38
CA ILE A 115 0.61 -18.53 10.79
C ILE A 115 -0.27 -19.37 11.74
N TYR A 116 -1.52 -19.67 11.36
CA TYR A 116 -2.42 -20.48 12.19
C TYR A 116 -2.09 -21.99 12.13
N SER A 117 -1.54 -22.47 11.00
CA SER A 117 -1.17 -23.88 10.84
C SER A 117 0.10 -24.29 11.62
N SER A 118 0.97 -23.33 11.99
CA SER A 118 2.21 -23.60 12.74
C SER A 118 1.99 -23.73 14.27
N HIS A 119 0.75 -23.56 14.74
CA HIS A 119 0.36 -23.69 16.16
C HIS A 119 -0.36 -25.01 16.47
N LYS A 120 -0.39 -25.97 15.54
CA LYS A 120 -0.68 -27.39 15.78
C LYS A 120 0.60 -28.19 15.60
#